data_AF-A0AAU6ARG8-F1
#
_entry.id   AF-A0AAU6ARG8-F1
#
_cell.length_a   1.000
_cell.length_b   1.000
_cell.length_c   1.000
_cell.angle_alpha   90.00
_cell.angle_beta   90.00
_cell.angle_gamma   90.00
#
_symmetry.space_group_name_H-M   'P 1'
#
loop_
_entity.id
_entity.type
_entity.pdbx_description
1 polymer ?
#
loop_
_entity_poly.entity_id
_entity_poly.type
_entity_poly.pdbx_seq_one_letter_code
_entity_poly.pdbx_strand_id
1 'polypeptide(L)'
;MSIALMDGGGRLQDRGAVAALGWSPGDRLLITLVRTSIVIRRRPDGVFVMPRKPYVALPAPVRKGCGAMAGSRLLLVADPVHEVLIVHPEAAVQAMLRTFHTSLAAPEEAS
;
A
#
# COMPACT_ATOMS: atom_id res chain seq x y z
N MET A 1 -0.10 -11.23 1.94
CA MET A 1 0.87 -10.26 1.40
C MET A 1 1.23 -10.68 -0.02
N SER A 2 1.36 -9.73 -0.94
CA SER A 2 1.62 -9.97 -2.36
C SER A 2 2.48 -8.84 -2.94
N ILE A 3 3.04 -9.05 -4.13
CA ILE A 3 3.73 -8.00 -4.91
C ILE A 3 2.88 -7.64 -6.11
N ALA A 4 2.68 -6.36 -6.35
CA ALA A 4 1.99 -5.84 -7.53
C ALA A 4 2.86 -4.87 -8.31
N LEU A 5 2.69 -4.85 -9.63
CA LEU A 5 3.21 -3.77 -10.46
C LEU A 5 2.20 -2.62 -10.49
N MET A 6 2.72 -1.40 -10.48
CA MET A 6 1.92 -0.21 -10.77
C MET A 6 1.96 0.10 -12.26
N ASP A 7 0.81 0.26 -12.91
CA ASP A 7 0.76 0.69 -14.31
C ASP A 7 0.96 2.22 -14.47
N GLY A 8 1.01 2.71 -15.71
CA GLY A 8 1.16 4.14 -16.02
C GLY A 8 0.04 5.03 -15.46
N GLY A 9 -1.16 4.47 -15.24
CA GLY A 9 -2.28 5.16 -14.63
C GLY A 9 -2.24 5.19 -13.09
N GLY A 10 -1.31 4.45 -12.47
CA GLY A 10 -1.25 4.28 -11.03
C GLY A 10 -2.06 3.09 -10.50
N ARG A 11 -2.56 2.21 -11.36
CA ARG A 11 -3.37 1.05 -10.95
C ARG A 11 -2.47 -0.04 -10.37
N LEU A 12 -2.94 -0.63 -9.28
CA LEU A 12 -2.32 -1.80 -8.68
C LEU A 12 -2.79 -3.05 -9.43
N GLN A 13 -1.86 -3.80 -10.00
CA GLN A 13 -2.13 -5.01 -10.81
C GLN A 13 -2.41 -6.25 -9.95
N ASP A 14 -3.03 -6.11 -8.78
CA ASP A 14 -3.37 -7.23 -7.90
C ASP A 14 -4.81 -7.09 -7.40
N ARG A 15 -5.64 -8.07 -7.78
CA ARG A 15 -7.04 -8.16 -7.34
C ARG A 15 -7.20 -9.02 -6.08
N GLY A 16 -6.24 -9.86 -5.75
CA GLY A 16 -6.27 -10.72 -4.58
C GLY A 16 -6.28 -9.90 -3.29
N ALA A 17 -5.47 -8.84 -3.21
CA ALA A 17 -5.45 -7.94 -2.06
C ALA A 17 -6.80 -7.23 -1.84
N VAL A 18 -7.46 -6.80 -2.91
CA VAL A 18 -8.80 -6.17 -2.85
C VAL A 18 -9.86 -7.19 -2.43
N ALA A 19 -9.81 -8.40 -3.00
CA ALA A 19 -10.73 -9.48 -2.69
C ALA A 19 -10.61 -9.95 -1.22
N ALA A 20 -9.38 -10.02 -0.68
CA ALA A 20 -9.12 -10.39 0.71
C ALA A 20 -9.75 -9.43 1.72
N LEU A 21 -10.00 -8.17 1.33
CA LEU A 21 -10.64 -7.15 2.16
C LEU A 21 -12.16 -7.05 1.92
N GLY A 22 -12.72 -7.90 1.04
CA GLY A 22 -14.16 -7.89 0.74
C GLY A 22 -14.66 -6.58 0.12
N TRP A 23 -13.77 -5.78 -0.49
CA TRP A 23 -14.16 -4.53 -1.12
C TRP A 23 -14.97 -4.77 -2.39
N SER A 24 -16.10 -4.08 -2.49
CA SER A 24 -17.12 -4.26 -3.51
C SER A 24 -17.33 -2.97 -4.31
N PRO A 25 -17.87 -3.06 -5.54
CA PRO A 25 -18.24 -1.89 -6.32
C PRO A 25 -19.13 -0.92 -5.52
N GLY A 26 -18.84 0.38 -5.61
CA GLY A 26 -19.55 1.42 -4.86
C GLY A 26 -18.95 1.74 -3.50
N ASP A 27 -18.07 0.89 -2.95
CA ASP A 27 -17.34 1.21 -1.74
C ASP A 27 -16.52 2.48 -1.89
N ARG A 28 -16.55 3.32 -0.88
CA ARG A 28 -15.74 4.54 -0.81
C ARG A 28 -14.45 4.24 -0.05
N LEU A 29 -13.33 4.56 -0.68
CA LEU A 29 -12.00 4.37 -0.12
C LEU A 29 -11.33 5.71 0.14
N LEU A 30 -10.70 5.82 1.30
CA LEU A 30 -9.79 6.89 1.63
C LEU A 30 -8.36 6.39 1.41
N ILE A 31 -7.59 7.11 0.59
CA ILE A 31 -6.20 6.80 0.26
C ILE A 31 -5.33 7.87 0.92
N THR A 32 -4.49 7.46 1.86
CA THR A 32 -3.64 8.38 2.63
C THR A 32 -2.17 8.00 2.48
N LEU A 33 -1.31 8.98 2.20
CA LEU A 33 0.13 8.80 2.29
C LEU A 33 0.57 8.98 3.75
N VAL A 34 1.26 7.99 4.29
CA VAL A 34 1.84 7.99 5.64
C VAL A 34 3.34 7.76 5.49
N ARG A 35 4.14 8.81 5.67
CA ARG A 35 5.57 8.83 5.32
C ARG A 35 5.74 8.44 3.85
N THR A 36 6.33 7.29 3.58
CA THR A 36 6.57 6.74 2.23
C THR A 36 5.60 5.62 1.85
N SER A 37 4.71 5.22 2.75
CA SER A 37 3.77 4.11 2.56
C SER A 37 2.35 4.65 2.41
N ILE A 38 1.48 3.88 1.79
CA ILE A 38 0.11 4.31 1.51
C ILE A 38 -0.84 3.40 2.28
N VAL A 39 -1.78 4.01 2.99
CA VAL A 39 -2.83 3.31 3.72
C VAL A 39 -4.16 3.58 3.02
N ILE A 40 -4.83 2.50 2.66
CA ILE A 40 -6.11 2.53 1.96
C ILE A 40 -7.13 1.80 2.81
N ARG A 41 -8.28 2.42 3.05
CA ARG A 41 -9.33 1.85 3.91
C ARG A 41 -10.71 2.27 3.43
N ARG A 42 -11.73 1.46 3.73
CA ARG A 42 -13.13 1.81 3.46
C ARG A 42 -13.57 2.92 4.41
N ARG A 43 -14.16 3.98 3.86
CA ARG A 43 -14.51 5.21 4.58
C ARG A 43 -15.69 5.92 3.88
N PRO A 44 -16.76 6.32 4.59
CA PRO A 44 -17.91 7.00 3.96
C PRO A 44 -17.54 8.34 3.28
N ASP A 45 -16.53 9.03 3.81
CA ASP A 45 -15.94 10.26 3.28
C ASP A 45 -14.83 10.02 2.23
N GLY A 46 -14.61 8.75 1.85
CA GLY A 46 -13.65 8.37 0.83
C GLY A 46 -14.00 8.95 -0.54
N VAL A 47 -13.00 9.55 -1.18
CA VAL A 47 -13.13 10.18 -2.51
C VAL A 47 -12.96 9.20 -3.67
N PHE A 48 -12.28 8.07 -3.44
CA PHE A 48 -12.14 7.02 -4.44
C PHE A 48 -13.34 6.07 -4.32
N VAL A 49 -14.15 5.98 -5.37
CA VAL A 49 -15.27 5.03 -5.43
C VAL A 49 -14.81 3.79 -6.18
N MET A 50 -14.96 2.62 -5.54
CA MET A 50 -14.61 1.34 -6.15
C MET A 50 -15.41 1.12 -7.44
N PRO A 51 -14.75 0.96 -8.60
CA PRO A 51 -15.43 0.76 -9.87
C PRO A 51 -16.08 -0.63 -9.98
N ARG A 52 -16.98 -0.79 -10.96
CA ARG A 52 -17.66 -2.07 -11.24
C ARG A 52 -16.73 -3.26 -11.43
N LYS A 53 -15.57 -3.03 -12.06
CA LYS A 53 -14.47 -3.99 -12.12
C LYS A 53 -13.49 -3.61 -11.02
N PRO A 54 -13.40 -4.33 -9.89
CA PRO A 54 -12.63 -3.87 -8.74
C PRO A 54 -11.15 -3.69 -9.07
N TYR A 55 -10.64 -2.50 -8.82
CA TYR A 55 -9.22 -2.16 -8.83
C TYR A 55 -9.01 -0.91 -7.99
N VAL A 56 -7.77 -0.73 -7.54
CA VAL A 56 -7.34 0.48 -6.82
C VAL A 56 -6.32 1.21 -7.68
N ALA A 57 -6.48 2.52 -7.80
CA ALA A 57 -5.53 3.39 -8.49
C ALA A 57 -5.04 4.47 -7.54
N LEU A 58 -3.71 4.61 -7.45
CA LEU A 58 -3.07 5.63 -6.63
C LEU A 58 -3.17 6.99 -7.34
N PRO A 59 -3.76 8.02 -6.69
CA PRO A 59 -3.80 9.37 -7.24
C PRO A 59 -2.39 9.94 -7.50
N ALA A 60 -2.25 10.82 -8.48
CA ALA A 60 -0.95 11.39 -8.85
C ALA A 60 -0.16 12.02 -7.69
N PRO A 61 -0.78 12.78 -6.76
CA PRO A 61 -0.06 13.31 -5.59
C PRO A 61 0.51 12.22 -4.68
N VAL A 62 -0.27 11.14 -4.49
CA VAL A 62 0.14 9.99 -3.65
C VAL A 62 1.32 9.26 -4.29
N ARG A 63 1.29 9.04 -5.61
CA ARG A 63 2.41 8.42 -6.36
C ARG A 63 3.70 9.22 -6.24
N LYS A 64 3.62 10.54 -6.42
CA LYS A 64 4.77 11.43 -6.26
C LYS A 64 5.32 11.38 -4.84
N GLY A 65 4.44 11.45 -3.84
CA GLY A 65 4.86 11.46 -2.44
C GLY A 65 5.44 10.13 -1.93
N CYS A 66 5.05 8.99 -2.50
CA CYS A 66 5.66 7.69 -2.18
C CYS A 66 6.87 7.34 -3.06
N GLY A 67 7.22 8.19 -4.04
CA GLY A 67 8.32 7.94 -4.97
C GLY A 67 8.09 6.78 -5.94
N ALA A 68 6.86 6.28 -6.06
CA ALA A 68 6.54 5.19 -6.97
C ALA A 68 6.26 5.72 -8.38
N MET A 69 6.84 5.06 -9.38
CA MET A 69 6.67 5.33 -10.80
C MET A 69 5.98 4.17 -11.51
N ALA A 70 5.53 4.37 -12.76
CA ALA A 70 5.05 3.29 -13.59
C ALA A 70 6.10 2.16 -13.67
N GLY A 71 5.67 0.91 -13.53
CA GLY A 71 6.55 -0.26 -13.47
C GLY A 71 7.17 -0.53 -12.10
N SER A 72 6.97 0.34 -11.10
CA SER A 72 7.43 0.07 -9.73
C SER A 72 6.77 -1.17 -9.15
N ARG A 73 7.56 -1.98 -8.45
CA ARG A 73 7.08 -3.08 -7.61
C ARG A 73 6.63 -2.52 -6.27
N LEU A 74 5.43 -2.91 -5.88
CA LEU A 74 4.79 -2.49 -4.64
C LEU A 74 4.47 -3.72 -3.81
N LEU A 75 4.85 -3.69 -2.54
CA LEU A 75 4.43 -4.68 -1.57
C LEU A 75 3.03 -4.33 -1.06
N LEU A 76 2.10 -5.26 -1.23
CA LEU A 76 0.72 -5.13 -0.78
C LEU A 76 0.49 -5.99 0.46
N VAL A 77 0.05 -5.34 1.52
CA VAL A 77 -0.32 -5.97 2.79
C VAL A 77 -1.79 -5.70 3.03
N ALA A 78 -2.63 -6.66 2.67
CA ALA A 78 -4.02 -6.67 3.08
C ALA A 78 -4.09 -7.15 4.54
N ASP A 79 -4.71 -6.35 5.38
CA ASP A 79 -4.98 -6.64 6.79
C ASP A 79 -6.51 -6.64 7.01
N PRO A 80 -7.16 -7.82 6.97
CA PRO A 80 -8.59 -7.93 7.17
C PRO A 80 -9.05 -7.55 8.59
N VAL A 81 -8.17 -7.68 9.60
CA VAL A 81 -8.52 -7.37 11.00
C VAL A 81 -8.73 -5.87 11.17
N HIS A 82 -7.89 -5.07 10.53
CA HIS A 82 -7.98 -3.61 10.57
C HIS A 82 -8.69 -3.00 9.35
N GLU A 83 -9.18 -3.85 8.43
CA GLU A 83 -9.84 -3.46 7.17
C GLU A 83 -9.01 -2.49 6.31
N VAL A 84 -7.69 -2.67 6.28
CA VAL A 84 -6.77 -1.81 5.53
C VAL A 84 -5.97 -2.56 4.48
N LEU A 85 -5.69 -1.89 3.37
CA LEU A 85 -4.62 -2.24 2.45
C LEU A 85 -3.47 -1.27 2.64
N ILE A 86 -2.31 -1.81 3.00
CA ILE A 86 -1.07 -1.04 3.08
C ILE A 86 -0.25 -1.32 1.82
N VAL A 87 0.23 -0.27 1.18
CA VAL A 87 1.06 -0.32 -0.02
C VAL A 87 2.42 0.26 0.33
N HIS A 88 3.47 -0.56 0.25
CA HIS A 88 4.84 -0.11 0.44
C HIS A 88 5.59 -0.12 -0.90
N PRO A 89 6.13 1.04 -1.33
CA PRO A 89 7.14 1.06 -2.39
C PRO A 89 8.36 0.25 -1.99
N GLU A 90 9.04 -0.37 -2.96
CA GLU A 90 10.25 -1.16 -2.71
C GLU A 90 11.31 -0.38 -1.90
N ALA A 91 11.55 0.89 -2.24
CA ALA A 91 12.48 1.74 -1.50
C ALA A 91 12.09 1.92 -0.02
N ALA A 92 10.77 1.99 0.28
CA ALA A 92 10.29 2.06 1.65
C ALA A 92 10.56 0.75 2.39
N VAL A 93 10.31 -0.40 1.74
CA VAL A 93 10.61 -1.72 2.32
C VAL A 93 12.10 -1.87 2.60
N GLN A 94 12.96 -1.50 1.65
CA GLN A 94 14.41 -1.54 1.84
C GLN A 94 14.86 -0.66 3.01
N ALA A 95 14.32 0.56 3.15
CA ALA A 95 14.64 1.44 4.26
C ALA A 95 14.20 0.88 5.61
N MET A 96 12.99 0.29 5.68
CA MET A 96 12.48 -0.37 6.89
C MET A 96 13.37 -1.57 7.28
N LEU A 97 13.74 -2.42 6.32
CA LEU A 97 14.60 -3.57 6.57
C LEU A 97 16.00 -3.16 7.01
N ARG A 98 16.60 -2.13 6.40
CA ARG A 98 17.89 -1.58 6.84
C ARG A 98 17.82 -1.11 8.29
N THR A 99 16.79 -0.33 8.63
CA THR A 99 16.58 0.17 9.99
C THR A 99 16.41 -0.99 10.98
N PHE A 100 15.59 -1.97 10.63
CA PHE A 100 15.36 -3.16 11.45
C PHE A 100 16.66 -3.95 11.67
N HIS A 101 17.42 -4.23 10.62
CA HIS A 101 18.71 -4.92 10.75
C HIS A 101 19.74 -4.13 11.55
N THR A 102 19.77 -2.80 11.44
CA THR A 102 20.61 -1.96 12.31
C THR A 102 20.20 -2.10 13.78
N SER A 103 18.90 -2.16 14.08
CA SER A 103 18.43 -2.38 15.46
C SER A 103 18.74 -3.78 16.00
N LEU A 104 18.78 -4.80 15.14
CA LEU A 104 19.20 -6.16 15.51
C LEU A 104 20.71 -6.29 15.68
N ALA A 105 21.48 -5.50 14.93
CA ALA A 105 22.93 -5.46 15.02
C ALA A 105 23.45 -4.55 16.14
N ALA A 106 22.56 -3.84 16.84
CA ALA A 106 22.92 -3.18 18.09
C ALA A 106 23.34 -4.27 19.10
N PRO A 107 24.52 -4.16 19.74
CA PRO A 107 25.06 -5.25 20.54
C PRO A 107 24.11 -5.67 21.66
N GLU A 108 24.06 -6.98 21.91
CA GLU A 108 23.56 -7.60 23.14
C GLU A 108 24.50 -7.29 24.33
N GLU A 109 24.99 -6.05 24.46
CA GLU A 109 25.84 -5.61 25.56
C GLU A 109 25.00 -4.92 26.62
N ALA A 110 24.34 -5.74 27.45
CA ALA A 110 24.21 -5.55 28.89
C ALA A 110 23.26 -6.61 29.47
N SER A 111 23.80 -7.76 29.87
CA SER A 111 23.35 -8.47 31.07
C SER A 111 24.49 -9.26 31.69
#